data_AF-A0A8B3S0U5-F1
#
_entry.id   AF-A0A8B3S0U5-F1
#
_cell.length_a   1.000
_cell.length_b   1.000
_cell.length_c   1.000
_cell.angle_alpha   90.00
_cell.angle_beta   90.00
_cell.angle_gamma   90.00
#
_symmetry.space_group_name_H-M   'P 1'
#
loop_
_entity.id
_entity.type
_entity.pdbx_description
1 polymer ?
#
loop_
_entity_poly.entity_id
_entity_poly.type
_entity_poly.pdbx_seq_one_letter_code
_entity_poly.pdbx_strand_id
1 'polypeptide(L)'
;MFMTNVAELINQDLTVAEVYLEQKKFDLVNIIGNRILQNLFIIDIKELMIIGLIVKEVSSDLQQINAAEHKADKKIDKCKPFAEDCFKTIKLTLSDEQPTIKIWNAYLDFEDKIREYLLVPEEREIYKDDDEFTTEATINYLNILLLNKEYLLDKNIYPLERTRAELATLTNTHGGRSTILSYILSRAFEHVYRFALHAKVTDEELESIVSTNINGLSEIVTLIQEGTEEELIERANIMIGDLMYNYRKYFLLSGERGEIPLTPEVSQKIRKIIEKSKGK
;
A
#
# COMPACT_ATOMS: atom_id res chain seq x y z
N MET A 1 22.05 19.14 -4.80
CA MET A 1 22.74 18.17 -5.69
C MET A 1 22.59 16.73 -5.18
N PHE A 2 21.38 16.31 -4.75
CA PHE A 2 21.10 14.96 -4.20
C PHE A 2 20.00 14.20 -4.96
N MET A 3 19.17 14.86 -5.79
CA MET A 3 18.04 14.22 -6.49
C MET A 3 18.47 13.19 -7.55
N THR A 4 19.65 13.36 -8.18
CA THR A 4 20.16 12.42 -9.19
C THR A 4 20.43 11.02 -8.64
N ASN A 5 20.60 10.87 -7.32
CA ASN A 5 20.90 9.59 -6.67
C ASN A 5 19.63 8.75 -6.38
N VAL A 6 18.48 9.42 -6.12
CA VAL A 6 17.24 8.72 -5.72
C VAL A 6 16.64 7.95 -6.90
N ALA A 7 16.53 8.58 -8.05
CA ALA A 7 16.01 7.94 -9.25
C ALA A 7 16.88 6.77 -9.70
N GLU A 8 18.21 6.90 -9.59
CA GLU A 8 19.14 5.83 -9.90
C GLU A 8 18.98 4.62 -8.96
N LEU A 9 18.87 4.86 -7.65
CA LEU A 9 18.64 3.81 -6.66
C LEU A 9 17.34 3.04 -6.93
N ILE A 10 16.24 3.75 -7.19
CA ILE A 10 14.94 3.13 -7.50
C ILE A 10 15.03 2.36 -8.83
N ASN A 11 15.70 2.90 -9.84
CA ASN A 11 15.89 2.23 -11.12
C ASN A 11 16.68 0.93 -10.99
N GLN A 12 17.73 0.90 -10.16
CA GLN A 12 18.49 -0.31 -9.85
C GLN A 12 17.58 -1.35 -9.19
N ASP A 13 16.77 -0.94 -8.22
CA ASP A 13 15.82 -1.81 -7.54
C ASP A 13 14.78 -2.38 -8.51
N LEU A 14 14.12 -1.54 -9.31
CA LEU A 14 13.14 -1.97 -10.32
C LEU A 14 13.75 -2.89 -11.39
N THR A 15 15.00 -2.66 -11.78
CA THR A 15 15.70 -3.57 -12.71
C THR A 15 15.89 -4.96 -12.09
N VAL A 16 16.21 -5.04 -10.79
CA VAL A 16 16.29 -6.32 -10.09
C VAL A 16 14.90 -6.97 -9.96
N ALA A 17 13.85 -6.18 -9.71
CA ALA A 17 12.47 -6.67 -9.68
C ALA A 17 12.07 -7.34 -11.01
N GLU A 18 12.39 -6.72 -12.14
CA GLU A 18 12.14 -7.29 -13.48
C GLU A 18 12.88 -8.63 -13.68
N VAL A 19 14.14 -8.74 -13.25
CA VAL A 19 14.90 -10.01 -13.31
C VAL A 19 14.22 -11.11 -12.48
N TYR A 20 13.70 -10.78 -11.30
CA TYR A 20 12.97 -11.76 -10.46
C TYR A 20 11.60 -12.11 -11.02
N LEU A 21 10.91 -11.15 -11.63
CA LEU A 21 9.64 -11.34 -12.31
C LEU A 21 9.78 -12.34 -13.46
N GLU A 22 10.83 -12.22 -14.27
CA GLU A 22 11.11 -13.16 -15.35
C GLU A 22 11.35 -14.59 -14.86
N GLN A 23 11.99 -14.72 -13.70
CA GLN A 23 12.24 -16.00 -13.03
C GLN A 23 11.03 -16.52 -12.23
N LYS A 24 9.89 -15.81 -12.25
CA LYS A 24 8.68 -16.11 -11.46
C LYS A 24 8.95 -16.20 -9.95
N LYS A 25 9.93 -15.44 -9.45
CA LYS A 25 10.31 -15.34 -8.03
C LYS A 25 9.62 -14.15 -7.39
N PHE A 26 8.29 -14.21 -7.30
CA PHE A 26 7.48 -13.08 -6.83
C PHE A 26 7.77 -12.71 -5.38
N ASP A 27 8.03 -13.70 -4.52
CA ASP A 27 8.51 -13.46 -3.15
C ASP A 27 9.73 -12.52 -3.10
N LEU A 28 10.67 -12.66 -4.05
CA LEU A 28 11.82 -11.77 -4.14
C LEU A 28 11.46 -10.39 -4.70
N VAL A 29 10.45 -10.27 -5.57
CA VAL A 29 9.91 -8.96 -6.01
C VAL A 29 9.34 -8.21 -4.80
N ASN A 30 8.61 -8.88 -3.91
CA ASN A 30 8.12 -8.28 -2.65
C ASN A 30 9.27 -7.73 -1.79
N ILE A 31 10.38 -8.48 -1.69
CA ILE A 31 11.60 -8.02 -0.97
C ILE A 31 12.17 -6.75 -1.61
N ILE A 32 12.15 -6.63 -2.94
CA ILE A 32 12.58 -5.40 -3.62
C ILE A 32 11.68 -4.22 -3.26
N GLY A 33 10.36 -4.39 -3.21
CA GLY A 33 9.47 -3.32 -2.76
C GLY A 33 9.78 -2.85 -1.33
N ASN A 34 10.08 -3.78 -0.42
CA ASN A 34 10.55 -3.42 0.93
C ASN A 34 11.91 -2.68 0.91
N ARG A 35 12.83 -3.06 0.01
CA ARG A 35 14.13 -2.38 -0.16
C ARG A 35 13.94 -0.95 -0.66
N ILE A 36 13.06 -0.72 -1.62
CA ILE A 36 12.70 0.63 -2.10
C ILE A 36 12.15 1.47 -0.95
N LEU A 37 11.19 0.94 -0.17
CA LEU A 37 10.65 1.64 1.01
C LEU A 37 11.76 1.99 2.03
N GLN A 38 12.67 1.06 2.28
CA GLN A 38 13.79 1.28 3.20
C GLN A 38 14.74 2.36 2.69
N ASN A 39 15.08 2.32 1.39
CA ASN A 39 15.94 3.31 0.76
C ASN A 39 15.30 4.70 0.88
N LEU A 40 14.05 4.85 0.47
CA LEU A 40 13.28 6.10 0.54
C LEU A 40 13.13 6.63 1.97
N PHE A 41 12.97 5.74 2.96
CA PHE A 41 12.97 6.11 4.37
C PHE A 41 14.32 6.68 4.82
N ILE A 42 15.44 6.07 4.42
CA ILE A 42 16.79 6.53 4.81
C ILE A 42 17.08 7.94 4.26
N ILE A 43 16.60 8.23 3.05
CA ILE A 43 16.83 9.52 2.37
C ILE A 43 15.69 10.53 2.58
N ASP A 44 14.69 10.19 3.41
CA ASP A 44 13.57 11.06 3.79
C ASP A 44 12.70 11.56 2.63
N ILE A 45 12.42 10.70 1.65
CA ILE A 45 11.54 11.00 0.49
C ILE A 45 10.23 10.24 0.63
N LYS A 46 9.22 10.89 1.19
CA LYS A 46 7.91 10.26 1.47
C LYS A 46 7.05 10.14 0.22
N GLU A 47 7.15 11.12 -0.67
CA GLU A 47 6.28 11.29 -1.84
C GLU A 47 6.40 10.11 -2.82
N LEU A 48 7.54 9.41 -2.82
CA LEU A 48 7.81 8.27 -3.68
C LEU A 48 7.64 6.91 -2.99
N MET A 49 7.25 6.87 -1.71
CA MET A 49 7.10 5.60 -0.98
C MET A 49 6.02 4.68 -1.58
N ILE A 50 5.08 5.25 -2.32
CA ILE A 50 4.10 4.48 -3.07
C ILE A 50 4.74 3.46 -4.02
N ILE A 51 5.92 3.75 -4.59
CA ILE A 51 6.60 2.84 -5.52
C ILE A 51 6.90 1.50 -4.85
N GLY A 52 7.44 1.55 -3.63
CA GLY A 52 7.77 0.33 -2.89
C GLY A 52 6.53 -0.45 -2.47
N LEU A 53 5.40 0.22 -2.24
CA LEU A 53 4.11 -0.43 -1.99
C LEU A 53 3.55 -1.06 -3.27
N ILE A 54 3.52 -0.35 -4.39
CA ILE A 54 3.11 -0.85 -5.72
C ILE A 54 3.88 -2.12 -6.08
N VAL A 55 5.21 -2.12 -5.95
CA VAL A 55 6.03 -3.30 -6.27
C VAL A 55 5.64 -4.52 -5.41
N LYS A 56 5.22 -4.30 -4.16
CA LYS A 56 4.73 -5.37 -3.28
C LYS A 56 3.36 -5.89 -3.68
N GLU A 57 2.45 -5.00 -4.10
CA GLU A 57 1.10 -5.39 -4.52
C GLU A 57 1.16 -6.13 -5.87
N VAL A 58 1.87 -5.58 -6.87
CA VAL A 58 2.17 -6.28 -8.13
C VAL A 58 2.74 -7.69 -7.88
N SER A 59 3.66 -7.82 -6.92
CA SER A 59 4.19 -9.12 -6.51
C SER A 59 3.12 -10.04 -5.92
N SER A 60 2.24 -9.51 -5.07
CA SER A 60 1.18 -10.27 -4.40
C SER A 60 0.17 -10.81 -5.41
N ASP A 61 -0.26 -9.97 -6.36
CA ASP A 61 -1.27 -10.35 -7.35
C ASP A 61 -0.73 -11.39 -8.33
N LEU A 62 0.50 -11.22 -8.79
CA LEU A 62 1.17 -12.22 -9.64
C LEU A 62 1.39 -13.54 -8.89
N GLN A 63 1.70 -13.48 -7.60
CA GLN A 63 1.81 -14.68 -6.77
C GLN A 63 0.46 -15.40 -6.65
N GLN A 64 -0.64 -14.66 -6.44
CA GLN A 64 -2.00 -15.20 -6.42
C GLN A 64 -2.38 -15.85 -7.75
N ILE A 65 -2.14 -15.16 -8.87
CA ILE A 65 -2.40 -15.68 -10.23
C ILE A 65 -1.57 -16.94 -10.50
N ASN A 66 -0.31 -16.97 -10.07
CA ASN A 66 0.56 -18.13 -10.22
C ASN A 66 0.15 -19.31 -9.32
N ALA A 67 -0.44 -19.03 -8.17
CA ALA A 67 -0.90 -20.03 -7.20
C ALA A 67 -2.30 -20.61 -7.53
N ALA A 68 -3.13 -19.92 -8.31
CA ALA A 68 -4.52 -20.32 -8.62
C ALA A 68 -4.66 -21.61 -9.50
N GLU A 69 -3.62 -22.44 -9.59
CA GLU A 69 -3.59 -23.86 -9.98
C GLU A 69 -4.37 -24.39 -11.20
N HIS A 70 -4.89 -23.55 -12.10
CA HIS A 70 -5.25 -24.02 -13.45
C HIS A 70 -3.98 -24.04 -14.32
N LYS A 71 -3.13 -25.05 -14.08
CA LYS A 71 -1.84 -25.29 -14.77
C LYS A 71 -1.94 -25.37 -16.32
N ALA A 72 -3.15 -25.47 -16.86
CA ALA A 72 -3.40 -25.52 -18.30
C ALA A 72 -3.24 -24.15 -19.00
N ASP A 73 -3.52 -23.03 -18.31
CA ASP A 73 -3.76 -21.75 -19.01
C ASP A 73 -2.56 -20.80 -19.06
N LYS A 74 -1.45 -21.12 -18.39
CA LYS A 74 -0.26 -20.23 -18.30
C LYS A 74 -0.62 -18.75 -18.08
N LYS A 75 -1.67 -18.47 -17.29
CA LYS A 75 -2.20 -17.10 -17.05
C LYS A 75 -1.08 -16.12 -16.67
N ILE A 76 -0.17 -16.58 -15.83
CA ILE A 76 0.98 -15.78 -15.38
C ILE A 76 1.86 -15.27 -16.52
N ASP A 77 2.03 -16.04 -17.60
CA ASP A 77 2.86 -15.63 -18.74
C ASP A 77 2.22 -14.47 -19.52
N LYS A 78 0.89 -14.29 -19.42
CA LYS A 78 0.17 -13.13 -19.98
C LYS A 78 0.22 -11.90 -19.07
N CYS A 79 0.32 -12.09 -17.76
CA CYS A 79 0.31 -11.00 -16.78
C CYS A 79 1.69 -10.36 -16.57
N LYS A 80 2.78 -11.12 -16.70
CA LYS A 80 4.16 -10.61 -16.53
C LYS A 80 4.45 -9.35 -17.37
N PRO A 81 4.11 -9.30 -18.69
CA PRO A 81 4.37 -8.11 -19.49
C PRO A 81 3.67 -6.85 -18.96
N PHE A 82 2.52 -6.98 -18.30
CA PHE A 82 1.82 -5.83 -17.71
C PHE A 82 2.56 -5.27 -16.50
N ALA A 83 3.16 -6.14 -15.68
CA ALA A 83 4.01 -5.72 -14.57
C ALA A 83 5.33 -5.09 -15.05
N GLU A 84 5.94 -5.63 -16.11
CA GLU A 84 7.13 -5.03 -16.75
C GLU A 84 6.82 -3.64 -17.29
N ASP A 85 5.67 -3.48 -17.95
CA ASP A 85 5.20 -2.19 -18.46
C ASP A 85 4.94 -1.17 -17.34
N CYS A 86 4.35 -1.63 -16.22
CA CYS A 86 4.18 -0.83 -15.01
C CYS A 86 5.54 -0.35 -14.47
N PHE A 87 6.49 -1.26 -14.24
CA PHE A 87 7.83 -0.90 -13.72
C PHE A 87 8.60 -0.02 -14.69
N LYS A 88 8.53 -0.29 -15.99
CA LYS A 88 9.12 0.55 -17.03
C LYS A 88 8.55 1.96 -17.00
N THR A 89 7.24 2.10 -16.90
CA THR A 89 6.58 3.41 -16.82
C THR A 89 7.03 4.17 -15.58
N ILE A 90 7.06 3.51 -14.42
CA ILE A 90 7.59 4.12 -13.18
C ILE A 90 9.03 4.61 -13.38
N LYS A 91 9.93 3.78 -13.94
CA LYS A 91 11.33 4.19 -14.18
C LYS A 91 11.44 5.45 -15.05
N LEU A 92 10.59 5.56 -16.08
CA LEU A 92 10.59 6.70 -17.00
C LEU A 92 10.08 7.99 -16.36
N THR A 93 9.17 7.88 -15.39
CA THR A 93 8.50 9.04 -14.78
C THR A 93 9.27 9.63 -13.60
N LEU A 94 10.26 8.93 -13.03
CA LEU A 94 11.07 9.40 -11.90
C LEU A 94 11.80 10.74 -12.13
N SER A 95 11.98 11.15 -13.40
CA SER A 95 12.62 12.42 -13.76
C SER A 95 11.63 13.56 -14.03
N ASP A 96 10.33 13.30 -13.93
CA ASP A 96 9.28 14.28 -14.18
C ASP A 96 9.08 15.23 -12.98
N GLU A 97 8.47 16.39 -13.23
CA GLU A 97 8.16 17.38 -12.19
C GLU A 97 7.08 16.89 -11.21
N GLN A 98 6.11 16.11 -11.69
CA GLN A 98 5.05 15.47 -10.89
C GLN A 98 5.00 13.96 -11.17
N PRO A 99 5.96 13.19 -10.62
CA PRO A 99 6.07 11.76 -10.93
C PRO A 99 4.89 10.94 -10.37
N THR A 100 4.31 11.40 -9.27
CA THR A 100 3.29 10.67 -8.49
C THR A 100 2.06 10.26 -9.28
N ILE A 101 1.43 11.19 -10.01
CA ILE A 101 0.20 10.91 -10.78
C ILE A 101 0.47 9.83 -11.82
N LYS A 102 1.61 9.92 -12.52
CA LYS A 102 1.99 8.94 -13.54
C LYS A 102 2.36 7.57 -12.93
N ILE A 103 2.97 7.55 -11.74
CA ILE A 103 3.24 6.30 -11.01
C ILE A 103 1.93 5.61 -10.63
N TRP A 104 0.94 6.36 -10.14
CA TRP A 104 -0.38 5.83 -9.84
C TRP A 104 -1.09 5.30 -11.08
N ASN A 105 -1.09 6.06 -12.17
CA ASN A 105 -1.71 5.63 -13.42
C ASN A 105 -1.06 4.35 -13.95
N ALA A 106 0.26 4.22 -13.87
CA ALA A 106 0.95 2.98 -14.26
C ALA A 106 0.49 1.76 -13.44
N TYR A 107 0.16 1.95 -12.16
CA TYR A 107 -0.36 0.88 -11.32
C TYR A 107 -1.84 0.59 -11.57
N LEU A 108 -2.68 1.62 -11.69
CA LEU A 108 -4.10 1.46 -12.00
C LEU A 108 -4.29 0.75 -13.35
N ASP A 109 -3.48 1.11 -14.36
CA ASP A 109 -3.48 0.44 -15.66
C ASP A 109 -3.01 -1.02 -15.59
N PHE A 110 -2.14 -1.35 -14.63
CA PHE A 110 -1.73 -2.72 -14.36
C PHE A 110 -2.90 -3.51 -13.75
N GLU A 111 -3.53 -2.98 -12.70
CA GLU A 111 -4.68 -3.59 -12.02
C GLU A 111 -5.82 -3.90 -12.99
N ASP A 112 -6.18 -2.94 -13.84
CA ASP A 112 -7.23 -3.11 -14.85
C ASP A 112 -6.91 -4.27 -15.81
N LYS A 113 -5.64 -4.46 -16.17
CA LYS A 113 -5.21 -5.53 -17.09
C LYS A 113 -5.13 -6.90 -16.41
N ILE A 114 -4.81 -6.96 -15.11
CA ILE A 114 -4.65 -8.24 -14.41
C ILE A 114 -5.94 -8.74 -13.75
N ARG A 115 -6.92 -7.87 -13.50
CA ARG A 115 -8.16 -8.18 -12.79
C ARG A 115 -8.86 -9.44 -13.30
N GLU A 116 -9.03 -9.57 -14.61
CA GLU A 116 -9.71 -10.74 -15.20
C GLU A 116 -9.01 -12.07 -14.84
N TYR A 117 -7.70 -12.04 -14.56
CA TYR A 117 -6.88 -13.21 -14.22
C TYR A 117 -6.98 -13.61 -12.75
N LEU A 118 -7.50 -12.73 -11.89
CA LEU A 118 -7.77 -12.99 -10.48
C LEU A 118 -9.11 -13.74 -10.28
N LEU A 119 -10.02 -13.63 -11.24
CA LEU A 119 -11.32 -14.30 -11.22
C LEU A 119 -11.25 -15.74 -11.78
N VAL A 120 -12.15 -16.59 -11.27
CA VAL A 120 -12.38 -17.90 -11.90
C VAL A 120 -13.08 -17.74 -13.26
N PRO A 121 -12.99 -18.70 -14.19
CA PRO A 121 -13.52 -18.54 -15.55
C PRO A 121 -14.99 -18.12 -15.60
N GLU A 122 -15.83 -18.70 -14.75
CA GLU A 122 -17.26 -18.42 -14.68
C GLU A 122 -17.54 -16.97 -14.24
N GLU A 123 -16.81 -16.49 -13.23
CA GLU A 123 -16.91 -15.12 -12.74
C GLU A 123 -16.48 -14.12 -13.80
N ARG A 124 -15.39 -14.40 -14.52
CA ARG A 124 -14.88 -13.54 -15.60
C ARG A 124 -15.90 -13.31 -16.71
N GLU A 125 -16.70 -14.32 -17.05
CA GLU A 125 -17.70 -14.22 -18.11
C GLU A 125 -18.97 -13.47 -17.66
N ILE A 126 -19.25 -13.46 -16.37
CA ILE A 126 -20.50 -12.94 -15.79
C ILE A 126 -20.34 -11.53 -15.24
N TYR A 127 -19.28 -11.30 -14.46
CA TYR A 127 -19.06 -10.03 -13.79
C TYR A 127 -18.51 -8.99 -14.75
N LYS A 128 -19.02 -7.78 -14.59
CA LYS A 128 -18.67 -6.60 -15.38
C LYS A 128 -18.23 -5.50 -14.44
N ASP A 129 -17.45 -4.60 -15.03
CA ASP A 129 -17.07 -3.35 -14.41
C ASP A 129 -18.31 -2.51 -14.15
N ASP A 130 -18.40 -1.97 -12.94
CA ASP A 130 -19.49 -1.12 -12.50
C ASP A 130 -18.92 -0.03 -11.56
N ASP A 131 -18.52 1.08 -12.17
CA ASP A 131 -17.85 2.18 -11.47
C ASP A 131 -18.80 2.89 -10.48
N GLU A 132 -20.09 2.98 -10.81
CA GLU A 132 -21.11 3.57 -9.94
C GLU A 132 -21.30 2.70 -8.68
N PHE A 133 -21.53 1.40 -8.88
CA PHE A 133 -21.66 0.45 -7.77
C PHE A 133 -20.40 0.40 -6.90
N THR A 134 -19.21 0.30 -7.51
CA THR A 134 -17.95 0.22 -6.76
C THR A 134 -17.64 1.49 -5.99
N THR A 135 -17.94 2.66 -6.56
CA THR A 135 -17.81 3.95 -5.87
C THR A 135 -18.74 4.02 -4.67
N GLU A 136 -20.02 3.69 -4.83
CA GLU A 136 -21.00 3.69 -3.73
C GLU A 136 -20.61 2.69 -2.63
N ALA A 137 -20.23 1.46 -3.00
CA ALA A 137 -19.79 0.45 -2.05
C ALA A 137 -18.52 0.86 -1.30
N THR A 138 -17.55 1.48 -1.98
CA THR A 138 -16.32 2.02 -1.36
C THR A 138 -16.65 3.08 -0.31
N ILE A 139 -17.49 4.06 -0.66
CA ILE A 139 -17.96 5.09 0.27
C ILE A 139 -18.62 4.44 1.50
N ASN A 140 -19.49 3.45 1.27
CA ASN A 140 -20.19 2.76 2.36
C ASN A 140 -19.23 2.01 3.28
N TYR A 141 -18.27 1.26 2.74
CA TYR A 141 -17.28 0.53 3.54
C TYR A 141 -16.38 1.46 4.36
N LEU A 142 -15.94 2.57 3.78
CA LEU A 142 -15.17 3.58 4.51
C LEU A 142 -16.02 4.25 5.58
N ASN A 143 -17.27 4.64 5.28
CA ASN A 143 -18.17 5.24 6.27
C ASN A 143 -18.48 4.31 7.44
N ILE A 144 -18.68 3.00 7.19
CA ILE A 144 -18.84 2.01 8.26
C ILE A 144 -17.59 2.03 9.16
N LEU A 145 -16.38 2.04 8.59
CA LEU A 145 -15.14 2.12 9.37
C LEU A 145 -15.04 3.42 10.17
N LEU A 146 -15.38 4.58 9.57
CA LEU A 146 -15.35 5.90 10.21
C LEU A 146 -16.32 5.99 11.40
N LEU A 147 -17.54 5.46 11.25
CA LEU A 147 -18.58 5.45 12.28
C LEU A 147 -18.26 4.52 13.46
N ASN A 148 -17.37 3.55 13.23
CA ASN A 148 -16.99 2.50 14.18
C ASN A 148 -15.50 2.60 14.55
N LYS A 149 -14.92 3.80 14.50
CA LYS A 149 -13.48 4.02 14.67
C LYS A 149 -12.95 3.60 16.04
N GLU A 150 -13.78 3.61 17.08
CA GLU A 150 -13.43 3.15 18.42
C GLU A 150 -13.01 1.68 18.45
N TYR A 151 -13.53 0.85 17.54
CA TYR A 151 -13.13 -0.55 17.43
C TYR A 151 -11.71 -0.73 16.87
N LEU A 152 -11.10 0.31 16.29
CA LEU A 152 -9.67 0.31 15.95
C LEU A 152 -8.78 0.40 17.20
N LEU A 153 -9.33 0.63 18.39
CA LEU A 153 -8.54 0.58 19.63
C LEU A 153 -8.64 -0.79 20.31
N ASP A 154 -9.55 -1.67 19.85
CA ASP A 154 -9.70 -3.02 20.40
C ASP A 154 -8.77 -4.01 19.69
N LYS A 155 -7.79 -4.52 20.43
CA LYS A 155 -6.83 -5.53 19.94
C LYS A 155 -7.44 -6.86 19.48
N ASN A 156 -8.69 -7.13 19.81
CA ASN A 156 -9.39 -8.36 19.43
C ASN A 156 -10.26 -8.17 18.19
N ILE A 157 -10.38 -6.94 17.67
CA ILE A 157 -11.22 -6.60 16.53
C ILE A 157 -10.33 -5.98 15.44
N TYR A 158 -10.52 -6.42 14.20
CA TYR A 158 -9.68 -6.01 13.07
C TYR A 158 -10.53 -5.32 11.98
N PRO A 159 -11.23 -4.22 12.30
CA PRO A 159 -12.20 -3.63 11.36
C PRO A 159 -11.49 -3.13 10.09
N LEU A 160 -10.29 -2.55 10.21
CA LEU A 160 -9.49 -2.10 9.06
C LEU A 160 -9.10 -3.26 8.11
N GLU A 161 -8.72 -4.42 8.66
CA GLU A 161 -8.39 -5.60 7.85
C GLU A 161 -9.63 -6.13 7.10
N ARG A 162 -10.80 -6.11 7.76
CA ARG A 162 -12.07 -6.50 7.15
C ARG A 162 -12.48 -5.54 6.04
N THR A 163 -12.48 -4.23 6.30
CA THR A 163 -12.75 -3.20 5.29
C THR A 163 -11.80 -3.35 4.10
N ARG A 164 -10.51 -3.55 4.33
CA ARG A 164 -9.54 -3.79 3.25
C ARG A 164 -9.86 -5.05 2.45
N ALA A 165 -10.24 -6.15 3.09
CA ALA A 165 -10.59 -7.39 2.40
C ALA A 165 -11.84 -7.24 1.52
N GLU A 166 -12.84 -6.49 1.99
CA GLU A 166 -14.03 -6.17 1.18
C GLU A 166 -13.67 -5.27 -0.01
N LEU A 167 -12.82 -4.25 0.19
CA LEU A 167 -12.33 -3.40 -0.90
C LEU A 167 -11.52 -4.20 -1.94
N ALA A 168 -10.65 -5.12 -1.50
CA ALA A 168 -9.89 -5.99 -2.40
C ALA A 168 -10.82 -6.87 -3.25
N THR A 169 -11.86 -7.44 -2.62
CA THR A 169 -12.86 -8.25 -3.32
C THR A 169 -13.62 -7.41 -4.34
N LEU A 170 -14.03 -6.21 -3.96
CA LEU A 170 -14.74 -5.28 -4.83
C LEU A 170 -13.89 -4.87 -6.04
N THR A 171 -12.62 -4.52 -5.82
CA THR A 171 -11.64 -4.24 -6.88
C THR A 171 -11.49 -5.41 -7.84
N ASN A 172 -11.31 -6.63 -7.32
CA ASN A 172 -11.09 -7.81 -8.15
C ASN A 172 -12.31 -8.18 -9.00
N THR A 173 -13.52 -7.95 -8.48
CA THR A 173 -14.76 -8.36 -9.15
C THR A 173 -15.30 -7.30 -10.10
N HIS A 174 -15.23 -6.03 -9.71
CA HIS A 174 -15.94 -4.93 -10.39
C HIS A 174 -15.04 -3.74 -10.75
N GLY A 175 -13.76 -3.76 -10.35
CA GLY A 175 -12.83 -2.67 -10.64
C GLY A 175 -13.08 -1.41 -9.80
N GLY A 176 -12.96 -0.25 -10.45
CA GLY A 176 -13.12 1.07 -9.82
C GLY A 176 -11.79 1.64 -9.33
N ARG A 177 -11.33 2.72 -9.95
CA ARG A 177 -10.03 3.35 -9.63
C ARG A 177 -10.02 3.95 -8.22
N SER A 178 -11.14 4.57 -7.82
CA SER A 178 -11.36 5.07 -6.45
C SER A 178 -11.31 3.94 -5.41
N THR A 179 -11.85 2.76 -5.74
CA THR A 179 -11.78 1.55 -4.93
C THR A 179 -10.35 1.05 -4.77
N ILE A 180 -9.58 0.98 -5.88
CA ILE A 180 -8.16 0.58 -5.84
C ILE A 180 -7.35 1.53 -4.95
N LEU A 181 -7.53 2.84 -5.12
CA LEU A 181 -6.86 3.86 -4.29
C LEU A 181 -7.18 3.65 -2.81
N SER A 182 -8.46 3.43 -2.49
CA SER A 182 -8.94 3.19 -1.12
C SER A 182 -8.42 1.88 -0.53
N TYR A 183 -8.31 0.83 -1.36
CA TYR A 183 -7.71 -0.45 -1.00
C TYR A 183 -6.24 -0.28 -0.61
N ILE A 184 -5.44 0.38 -1.45
CA ILE A 184 -4.01 0.61 -1.22
C ILE A 184 -3.77 1.50 0.00
N LEU A 185 -4.58 2.54 0.17
CA LEU A 185 -4.51 3.39 1.36
C LEU A 185 -4.83 2.59 2.63
N SER A 186 -5.88 1.77 2.60
CA SER A 186 -6.25 0.90 3.72
C SER A 186 -5.15 -0.12 4.03
N ARG A 187 -4.45 -0.62 3.00
CA ARG A 187 -3.28 -1.50 3.15
C ARG A 187 -2.11 -0.80 3.84
N ALA A 188 -1.77 0.41 3.41
CA ALA A 188 -0.74 1.23 4.05
C ALA A 188 -1.09 1.53 5.51
N PHE A 189 -2.37 1.82 5.79
CA PHE A 189 -2.83 2.07 7.14
C PHE A 189 -2.75 0.80 8.00
N GLU A 190 -3.16 -0.36 7.47
CA GLU A 190 -3.08 -1.64 8.16
C GLU A 190 -1.64 -1.96 8.59
N HIS A 191 -0.66 -1.69 7.72
CA HIS A 191 0.75 -1.89 8.03
C HIS A 191 1.18 -1.11 9.27
N VAL A 192 0.83 0.17 9.39
CA VAL A 192 1.15 0.98 10.58
C VAL A 192 0.31 0.53 11.77
N TYR A 193 -0.97 0.29 11.56
CA TYR A 193 -1.93 -0.08 12.59
C TYR A 193 -1.54 -1.36 13.32
N ARG A 194 -1.19 -2.42 12.58
CA ARG A 194 -0.73 -3.69 13.18
C ARG A 194 0.52 -3.48 14.04
N PHE A 195 1.45 -2.63 13.60
CA PHE A 195 2.58 -2.27 14.42
C PHE A 195 2.16 -1.49 15.65
N ALA A 196 1.35 -0.44 15.55
CA ALA A 196 0.90 0.31 16.72
C ALA A 196 0.19 -0.60 17.74
N LEU A 197 -0.70 -1.47 17.27
CA LEU A 197 -1.46 -2.40 18.11
C LEU A 197 -0.56 -3.43 18.83
N HIS A 198 0.51 -3.90 18.18
CA HIS A 198 1.38 -4.97 18.71
C HIS A 198 2.73 -4.48 19.28
N ALA A 199 3.21 -3.30 18.90
CA ALA A 199 4.56 -2.80 19.20
C ALA A 199 4.69 -2.04 20.53
N LYS A 200 3.72 -2.16 21.44
CA LYS A 200 3.75 -1.48 22.76
C LYS A 200 3.97 0.04 22.67
N VAL A 201 3.40 0.70 21.65
CA VAL A 201 3.21 2.16 21.71
C VAL A 201 2.26 2.47 22.87
N THR A 202 2.27 3.70 23.39
CA THR A 202 1.30 4.06 24.45
C THR A 202 -0.12 4.08 23.88
N ASP A 203 -1.13 3.91 24.72
CA ASP A 203 -2.54 4.02 24.29
C ASP A 203 -2.82 5.40 23.65
N GLU A 204 -2.22 6.46 24.19
CA GLU A 204 -2.28 7.82 23.61
C GLU A 204 -1.64 7.90 22.22
N GLU A 205 -0.50 7.23 21.99
CA GLU A 205 0.15 7.17 20.68
C GLU A 205 -0.70 6.38 19.68
N LEU A 206 -1.29 5.26 20.10
CA LEU A 206 -2.21 4.48 19.27
C LEU A 206 -3.45 5.30 18.91
N GLU A 207 -4.06 5.97 19.87
CA GLU A 207 -5.23 6.82 19.65
C GLU A 207 -4.92 7.98 18.71
N SER A 208 -3.73 8.58 18.82
CA SER A 208 -3.26 9.61 17.90
C SER A 208 -3.10 9.06 16.47
N ILE A 209 -2.45 7.89 16.30
CA ILE A 209 -2.27 7.25 15.00
C ILE A 209 -3.63 6.95 14.37
N VAL A 210 -4.54 6.33 15.13
CA VAL A 210 -5.88 6.00 14.65
C VAL A 210 -6.63 7.26 14.25
N SER A 211 -6.68 8.27 15.13
CA SER A 211 -7.42 9.51 14.89
C SER A 211 -6.93 10.28 13.66
N THR A 212 -5.61 10.44 13.51
CA THR A 212 -5.04 11.15 12.35
C THR A 212 -5.38 10.46 11.02
N ASN A 213 -5.26 9.13 10.97
CA ASN A 213 -5.50 8.39 9.75
C ASN A 213 -7.01 8.26 9.43
N ILE A 214 -7.85 8.12 10.46
CA ILE A 214 -9.32 8.10 10.29
C ILE A 214 -9.84 9.43 9.78
N ASN A 215 -9.33 10.56 10.28
CA ASN A 215 -9.71 11.87 9.75
C ASN A 215 -9.31 12.00 8.27
N GLY A 216 -8.12 11.50 7.89
CA GLY A 216 -7.72 11.46 6.48
C GLY A 216 -8.61 10.57 5.62
N LEU A 217 -9.08 9.43 6.13
CA LEU A 217 -10.06 8.59 5.41
C LEU A 217 -11.39 9.31 5.18
N SER A 218 -11.83 10.18 6.11
CA SER A 218 -13.01 11.02 5.89
C SER A 218 -12.81 11.99 4.74
N GLU A 219 -11.62 12.58 4.60
CA GLU A 219 -11.30 13.45 3.46
C GLU A 219 -11.29 12.68 2.14
N ILE A 220 -10.80 11.43 2.14
CA ILE A 220 -10.84 10.54 0.98
C ILE A 220 -12.28 10.25 0.55
N VAL A 221 -13.19 9.99 1.50
CA VAL A 221 -14.62 9.81 1.18
C VAL A 221 -15.19 11.06 0.49
N THR A 222 -14.89 12.26 1.00
CA THR A 222 -15.32 13.51 0.37
C THR A 222 -14.74 13.67 -1.04
N LEU A 223 -13.46 13.37 -1.25
CA LEU A 223 -12.82 13.45 -2.57
C LEU A 223 -13.39 12.44 -3.56
N ILE A 224 -13.79 11.25 -3.11
CA ILE A 224 -14.49 10.28 -3.97
C ILE A 224 -15.87 10.82 -4.41
N GLN A 225 -16.57 11.57 -3.54
CA GLN A 225 -17.90 12.08 -3.82
C GLN A 225 -17.90 13.37 -4.66
N GLU A 226 -16.93 14.25 -4.42
CA GLU A 226 -17.00 15.65 -4.87
C GLU A 226 -15.73 16.11 -5.61
N GLY A 227 -14.63 15.37 -5.52
CA GLY A 227 -13.33 15.74 -6.05
C GLY A 227 -13.02 15.17 -7.43
N THR A 228 -11.83 15.49 -7.93
CA THR A 228 -11.24 14.89 -9.13
C THR A 228 -10.36 13.68 -8.78
N GLU A 229 -10.12 12.80 -9.75
CA GLU A 229 -9.20 11.67 -9.58
C GLU A 229 -7.78 12.14 -9.22
N GLU A 230 -7.33 13.26 -9.80
CA GLU A 230 -6.01 13.84 -9.53
C GLU A 230 -5.90 14.31 -8.07
N GLU A 231 -6.91 15.03 -7.56
CA GLU A 231 -6.94 15.45 -6.14
C GLU A 231 -6.98 14.24 -5.20
N LEU A 232 -7.75 13.20 -5.55
CA LEU A 232 -7.80 11.95 -4.80
C LEU A 232 -6.43 11.26 -4.76
N ILE A 233 -5.76 11.14 -5.92
CA ILE A 233 -4.43 10.54 -6.05
C ILE A 233 -3.40 11.32 -5.22
N GLU A 234 -3.38 12.65 -5.33
CA GLU A 234 -2.45 13.48 -4.59
C GLU A 234 -2.64 13.33 -3.08
N ARG A 235 -3.89 13.38 -2.62
CA ARG A 235 -4.21 13.23 -1.20
C ARG A 235 -3.84 11.84 -0.68
N ALA A 236 -4.23 10.79 -1.41
CA ALA A 236 -3.91 9.42 -1.06
C ALA A 236 -2.39 9.19 -1.02
N ASN A 237 -1.65 9.76 -1.98
CA ASN A 237 -0.19 9.63 -2.02
C ASN A 237 0.49 10.27 -0.81
N ILE A 238 0.05 11.46 -0.39
CA ILE A 238 0.56 12.12 0.82
C ILE A 238 0.33 11.22 2.04
N MET A 239 -0.91 10.71 2.19
CA MET A 239 -1.25 9.83 3.30
C MET A 239 -0.43 8.53 3.29
N ILE A 240 -0.30 7.88 2.14
CA ILE A 240 0.49 6.66 1.99
C ILE A 240 1.97 6.92 2.25
N GLY A 241 2.51 8.06 1.79
CA GLY A 241 3.87 8.48 2.09
C GLY A 241 4.14 8.55 3.59
N ASP A 242 3.26 9.22 4.34
CA ASP A 242 3.36 9.32 5.80
C ASP A 242 3.18 7.97 6.51
N LEU A 243 2.21 7.17 6.07
CA LEU A 243 1.95 5.84 6.60
C LEU A 243 3.15 4.92 6.38
N MET A 244 3.67 4.86 5.17
CA MET A 244 4.80 3.98 4.85
C MET A 244 6.09 4.42 5.51
N TYR A 245 6.28 5.73 5.72
CA TYR A 245 7.40 6.26 6.48
C TYR A 245 7.33 5.79 7.94
N ASN A 246 6.15 5.91 8.55
CA ASN A 246 5.91 5.45 9.92
C ASN A 246 6.03 3.93 10.03
N TYR A 247 5.54 3.18 9.04
CA TYR A 247 5.73 1.74 8.97
C TYR A 247 7.21 1.35 9.02
N ARG A 248 8.08 2.00 8.22
CA ARG A 248 9.53 1.72 8.26
C ARG A 248 10.15 2.10 9.60
N LYS A 249 9.72 3.22 10.20
CA LYS A 249 10.13 3.62 11.55
C LYS A 249 9.77 2.55 12.58
N TYR A 250 8.54 2.05 12.60
CA TYR A 250 8.11 1.01 13.55
C TYR A 250 8.75 -0.34 13.29
N PHE A 251 8.93 -0.71 12.03
CA PHE A 251 9.63 -1.92 11.62
C PHE A 251 11.05 -1.97 12.18
N LEU A 252 11.80 -0.85 12.14
CA LEU A 252 13.15 -0.79 12.70
C LEU A 252 13.18 -0.97 14.23
N LEU A 253 12.10 -0.60 14.92
CA LEU A 253 11.99 -0.73 16.37
C LEU A 253 11.57 -2.14 16.80
N SER A 254 10.81 -2.86 15.97
CA SER A 254 10.08 -4.06 16.39
C SER A 254 10.35 -5.32 15.54
N GLY A 255 10.98 -5.19 14.37
CA GLY A 255 11.18 -6.29 13.40
C GLY A 255 9.89 -6.74 12.71
N GLU A 256 9.96 -7.80 11.89
CA GLU A 256 8.78 -8.39 11.18
C GLU A 256 7.85 -9.20 12.07
N ARG A 257 8.28 -9.58 13.27
CA ARG A 257 7.52 -10.39 14.21
C ARG A 257 7.48 -9.65 15.54
N GLY A 258 6.27 -9.45 16.07
CA GLY A 258 5.98 -8.79 17.34
C GLY A 258 6.52 -9.48 18.60
N GLU A 259 7.71 -10.06 18.57
CA GLU A 259 8.38 -10.67 19.71
C GLU A 259 9.91 -10.46 19.65
N ILE A 260 10.36 -9.20 19.54
CA ILE A 260 11.59 -8.84 20.24
C ILE A 260 11.12 -8.19 21.54
N PRO A 261 11.09 -8.91 22.68
CA PRO A 261 10.79 -8.27 23.94
C PRO A 261 11.86 -7.20 24.19
N LEU A 262 11.51 -5.94 23.94
CA LEU A 262 12.31 -4.82 24.39
C LEU A 262 12.44 -4.98 25.89
N THR A 263 13.67 -5.13 26.36
CA THR A 263 13.92 -5.14 27.80
C THR A 263 13.47 -3.78 28.36
N PRO A 264 13.00 -3.72 29.62
CA PRO A 264 12.58 -2.46 30.24
C PRO A 264 13.62 -1.33 30.10
N GLU A 265 14.90 -1.69 30.10
CA GLU A 265 16.03 -0.77 29.85
C GLU A 265 16.05 -0.16 28.44
N VAL A 266 15.79 -0.96 27.40
CA VAL A 266 15.79 -0.47 26.01
C VAL A 266 14.58 0.43 25.79
N SER A 267 13.41 0.06 26.30
CA SER A 267 12.21 0.91 26.25
C SER A 267 12.41 2.24 26.97
N GLN A 268 13.06 2.25 28.15
CA GLN A 268 13.39 3.50 28.85
C GLN A 268 14.39 4.37 28.09
N LYS A 269 15.39 3.77 27.44
CA LYS A 269 16.38 4.52 26.64
C LYS A 269 15.72 5.18 25.43
N ILE A 270 14.84 4.48 24.73
CA ILE A 270 14.10 5.01 23.57
C ILE A 270 13.21 6.19 24.00
N ARG A 271 12.45 6.06 25.11
CA ARG A 271 11.62 7.16 25.64
C ARG A 271 12.43 8.42 25.93
N LYS A 272 13.60 8.28 26.58
CA LYS A 272 14.49 9.42 26.88
C LYS A 272 15.06 10.10 25.63
N ILE A 273 15.28 9.36 24.55
CA ILE A 273 15.74 9.93 23.27
C ILE A 273 14.63 10.75 22.63
N ILE A 274 13.40 10.22 22.62
CA ILE A 274 12.23 10.89 22.06
C ILE A 274 11.91 12.18 22.84
N GLU A 275 11.91 12.14 24.18
CA GLU A 275 11.68 13.31 25.02
C GLU A 275 12.72 14.42 24.78
N LYS A 276 14.00 14.05 24.61
CA LYS A 276 15.06 15.02 24.27
C LYS A 276 14.90 15.65 22.88
N SER A 277 14.29 14.93 21.93
CA SER A 277 14.02 15.48 20.59
C SER A 277 12.82 16.44 20.55
N LYS A 278 11.88 16.31 21.49
CA LYS A 278 10.70 17.20 21.61
C LYS A 278 10.97 18.47 22.43
N GLY A 279 12.10 18.55 23.13
CA GLY A 279 12.51 19.70 23.95
C GLY A 279 13.51 20.65 23.29
N LYS A 280 13.63 20.59 21.95
CA LYS A 280 14.37 21.55 21.12
C LYS A 280 13.40 22.17 20.11
#